data_AF-A0AA36IMS0-F1
#
_entry.id   AF-A0AA36IMS0-F1
#
_cell.length_a   1.000
_cell.length_b   1.000
_cell.length_c   1.000
_cell.angle_alpha   90.00
_cell.angle_beta   90.00
_cell.angle_gamma   90.00
#
_symmetry.space_group_name_H-M   'P 1'
#
loop_
_entity.id
_entity.type
_entity.pdbx_description
1 polymer ?
#
loop_
_entity_poly.entity_id
_entity_poly.type
_entity_poly.pdbx_seq_one_letter_code
_entity_poly.pdbx_strand_id
1 'polypeptide(L)'
;MWRLLLVPPSVLAWQAAKAALDSAEALMVQGNLEPAMQKYFEACKTRRALQEETPPDHPLLLPGDGSFRRAGRQKLRHDAEQLEHLVQLQLLPARPFSQVAHVFRQVLEQLPEDLAVVDVGAGVSKAMDRIYNRAVYLTHPGRLPGPALALSAAEAEALRGRFRASELPAEASGCEAQNGVAFADNVLSPAALDALQRWCRESTMWFSTRAGYVAAFMQEAFNAPLLVQLVEENSLVTRSFGVRCLTCSGRTSS
;
A
#
# COMPACT_ATOMS: atom_id res chain seq x y z
N MET A 1 -45.13 -3.94 16.31
CA MET A 1 -44.22 -2.79 16.45
C MET A 1 -42.95 -3.13 15.68
N TRP A 2 -42.86 -2.74 14.40
CA TRP A 2 -41.72 -3.07 13.54
C TRP A 2 -40.62 -2.04 13.78
N ARG A 3 -39.57 -2.40 14.53
CA ARG A 3 -38.33 -1.63 14.55
C ARG A 3 -37.63 -1.86 13.21
N LEU A 4 -37.66 -0.88 12.32
CA LEU A 4 -36.69 -0.78 11.23
C LEU A 4 -35.30 -0.73 11.88
N LEU A 5 -34.57 -1.85 11.83
CA LEU A 5 -33.17 -1.89 12.21
C LEU A 5 -32.40 -1.10 11.15
N LEU A 6 -32.15 0.18 11.43
CA LEU A 6 -31.28 1.01 10.59
C LEU A 6 -29.87 0.42 10.64
N VAL A 7 -29.31 0.12 9.47
CA VAL A 7 -27.94 -0.35 9.34
C VAL A 7 -27.00 0.79 9.79
N PRO A 8 -26.02 0.54 10.68
CA PRO A 8 -25.11 1.57 11.13
C PRO A 8 -24.38 2.28 9.98
N PRO A 9 -24.12 3.60 10.05
CA PRO A 9 -23.41 4.34 9.00
C PRO A 9 -22.03 3.76 8.64
N SER A 10 -21.32 3.22 9.63
CA SER A 10 -20.02 2.55 9.44
C SER A 10 -20.13 1.30 8.55
N VAL A 11 -21.23 0.54 8.70
CA VAL A 11 -21.50 -0.66 7.89
C VAL A 11 -21.86 -0.27 6.45
N LEU A 12 -22.62 0.80 6.25
CA LEU A 12 -22.92 1.33 4.91
C LEU A 12 -21.66 1.86 4.21
N ALA A 13 -20.82 2.62 4.93
CA ALA A 13 -19.54 3.10 4.40
C ALA A 13 -18.60 1.94 4.02
N TRP A 14 -18.59 0.88 4.80
CA TRP A 14 -17.87 -0.35 4.49
C TRP A 14 -18.38 -1.03 3.21
N GLN A 15 -19.70 -1.20 3.07
CA GLN A 15 -20.28 -1.78 1.86
C GLN A 15 -19.96 -0.95 0.62
N ALA A 16 -20.01 0.38 0.74
CA ALA A 16 -19.61 1.29 -0.33
C ALA A 16 -18.11 1.14 -0.69
N ALA A 17 -17.22 1.02 0.32
CA ALA A 17 -15.80 0.78 0.09
C ALA A 17 -15.56 -0.54 -0.65
N LYS A 18 -16.26 -1.62 -0.28
CA LYS A 18 -16.16 -2.90 -0.98
C LYS A 18 -16.61 -2.81 -2.43
N ALA A 19 -17.76 -2.17 -2.68
CA ALA A 19 -18.24 -1.96 -4.04
C ALA A 19 -17.24 -1.13 -4.88
N ALA A 20 -16.56 -0.16 -4.26
CA ALA A 20 -15.49 0.60 -4.92
C ALA A 20 -14.26 -0.26 -5.25
N LEU A 21 -13.88 -1.22 -4.38
CA LEU A 21 -12.82 -2.20 -4.68
C LEU A 21 -13.21 -3.10 -5.85
N ASP A 22 -14.42 -3.67 -5.84
CA ASP A 22 -14.91 -4.54 -6.91
C ASP A 22 -14.95 -3.78 -8.26
N SER A 23 -15.38 -2.51 -8.22
CA SER A 23 -15.33 -1.63 -9.40
C SER A 23 -13.90 -1.32 -9.86
N ALA A 24 -12.95 -1.15 -8.95
CA ALA A 24 -11.56 -0.93 -9.28
C ALA A 24 -10.94 -2.15 -9.97
N GLU A 25 -11.23 -3.35 -9.46
CA GLU A 25 -10.80 -4.61 -10.06
C GLU A 25 -11.36 -4.79 -11.47
N ALA A 26 -12.64 -4.48 -11.69
CA ALA A 26 -13.23 -4.52 -13.02
C ALA A 26 -12.54 -3.55 -14.00
N LEU A 27 -12.19 -2.34 -13.54
CA LEU A 27 -11.45 -1.36 -14.34
C LEU A 27 -10.02 -1.82 -14.64
N MET A 28 -9.34 -2.45 -13.68
CA MET A 28 -8.02 -3.05 -13.89
C MET A 28 -8.05 -4.13 -14.98
N VAL A 29 -9.05 -5.02 -14.95
CA VAL A 29 -9.23 -6.07 -15.96
C VAL A 29 -9.46 -5.47 -17.35
N GLN A 30 -10.11 -4.31 -17.43
CA GLN A 30 -10.34 -3.58 -18.69
C GLN A 30 -9.12 -2.76 -19.15
N GLY A 31 -8.04 -2.70 -18.37
CA GLY A 31 -6.86 -1.86 -18.65
C GLY A 31 -7.05 -0.37 -18.36
N ASN A 32 -8.14 0.02 -17.69
CA ASN A 32 -8.43 1.41 -17.31
C ASN A 32 -7.71 1.76 -15.99
N LEU A 33 -6.37 1.88 -16.07
CA LEU A 33 -5.51 2.00 -14.90
C LEU A 33 -5.84 3.21 -14.00
N GLU A 34 -5.87 4.42 -14.56
CA GLU A 34 -6.03 5.64 -13.76
C GLU A 34 -7.40 5.72 -13.05
N PRO A 35 -8.54 5.42 -13.71
CA PRO A 35 -9.82 5.27 -13.02
C PRO A 35 -9.83 4.17 -11.95
N ALA A 36 -9.15 3.04 -12.19
CA ALA A 36 -9.04 1.98 -11.19
C ALA A 36 -8.27 2.44 -9.95
N MET A 37 -7.13 3.12 -10.14
CA MET A 37 -6.31 3.65 -9.05
C MET A 37 -7.08 4.65 -8.20
N GLN A 38 -7.87 5.53 -8.81
CA GLN A 38 -8.73 6.46 -8.07
C GLN A 38 -9.77 5.71 -7.22
N LYS A 39 -10.40 4.66 -7.77
CA LYS A 39 -11.36 3.84 -7.02
C LYS A 39 -10.72 3.10 -5.86
N TYR A 40 -9.53 2.53 -6.04
CA TYR A 40 -8.77 1.92 -4.94
C TYR A 40 -8.42 2.94 -3.85
N PHE A 41 -8.00 4.15 -4.22
CA PHE A 41 -7.67 5.20 -3.26
C PHE A 41 -8.88 5.60 -2.41
N GLU A 42 -10.03 5.86 -3.03
CA GLU A 42 -11.25 6.23 -2.30
C GLU A 42 -11.80 5.08 -1.45
N ALA A 43 -11.72 3.85 -1.95
CA ALA A 43 -12.07 2.67 -1.17
C ALA A 43 -11.19 2.54 0.07
N CYS A 44 -9.87 2.70 -0.07
CA CYS A 44 -8.93 2.67 1.04
C CYS A 44 -9.25 3.77 2.08
N LYS A 45 -9.40 5.02 1.64
CA LYS A 45 -9.77 6.15 2.51
C LYS A 45 -11.03 5.87 3.31
N THR A 46 -12.07 5.37 2.66
CA THR A 46 -13.35 5.05 3.31
C THR A 46 -13.20 3.89 4.29
N ARG A 47 -12.51 2.82 3.89
CA ARG A 47 -12.32 1.59 4.66
C ARG A 47 -11.46 1.79 5.91
N ARG A 48 -10.44 2.63 5.79
CA ARG A 48 -9.41 2.86 6.81
C ARG A 48 -9.59 4.21 7.52
N ALA A 49 -10.68 4.93 7.24
CA ALA A 49 -11.00 6.20 7.88
C ALA A 49 -10.97 6.07 9.41
N LEU A 50 -10.48 7.12 10.07
CA LEU A 50 -10.53 7.20 11.53
C LEU A 50 -11.99 7.25 11.99
N GLN A 51 -12.37 6.29 12.84
CA GLN A 51 -13.67 6.27 13.52
C GLN A 51 -13.46 6.56 15.01
N GLU A 52 -14.52 6.91 15.74
CA GLU A 52 -14.42 7.10 17.20
C GLU A 52 -14.03 5.80 17.91
N GLU A 53 -14.66 4.70 17.52
CA GLU A 53 -14.33 3.33 17.94
C GLU A 53 -14.58 2.37 16.76
N THR A 54 -13.88 1.24 16.71
CA THR A 54 -14.15 0.19 15.74
C THR A 54 -15.26 -0.71 16.31
N PRO A 55 -16.47 -0.77 15.71
CA PRO A 55 -17.55 -1.60 16.24
C PRO A 55 -17.13 -3.08 16.36
N PRO A 56 -17.50 -3.81 17.41
CA PRO A 56 -17.12 -5.22 17.59
C PRO A 56 -17.56 -6.14 16.44
N ASP A 57 -18.65 -5.77 15.77
CA ASP A 57 -19.25 -6.42 14.60
C ASP A 57 -18.72 -5.86 13.27
N HIS A 58 -17.75 -4.93 13.30
CA HIS A 58 -17.14 -4.42 12.08
C HIS A 58 -16.63 -5.61 11.26
N PRO A 59 -16.94 -5.69 9.95
CA PRO A 59 -16.51 -6.80 9.10
C PRO A 59 -15.00 -7.09 9.05
N LEU A 60 -14.18 -6.16 9.55
CA LEU A 60 -12.72 -6.22 9.64
C LEU A 60 -12.23 -6.75 10.99
N LEU A 61 -13.12 -6.91 11.97
CA LEU A 61 -12.87 -7.55 13.25
C LEU A 61 -13.46 -8.97 13.31
N LEU A 62 -14.25 -9.34 12.30
CA LEU A 62 -14.75 -10.70 12.11
C LEU A 62 -13.62 -11.64 11.64
N PRO A 63 -13.74 -12.96 11.89
CA PRO A 63 -12.75 -13.93 11.42
C PRO A 63 -12.60 -13.86 9.88
N GLY A 64 -11.46 -13.37 9.38
CA GLY A 64 -11.18 -13.29 7.94
C GLY A 64 -10.23 -12.18 7.51
N ASP A 65 -10.40 -10.94 8.01
CA ASP A 65 -9.47 -9.82 7.76
C ASP A 65 -8.81 -9.39 9.05
N GLY A 66 -7.80 -10.16 9.49
CA GLY A 66 -7.07 -9.88 10.72
C GLY A 66 -6.22 -8.60 10.69
N SER A 67 -6.25 -7.79 9.62
CA SER A 67 -5.33 -6.66 9.48
C SER A 67 -5.46 -5.66 10.64
N PHE A 68 -6.63 -5.45 11.23
CA PHE A 68 -6.80 -4.48 12.33
C PHE A 68 -6.38 -4.95 13.72
N ARG A 69 -6.01 -6.21 13.86
CA ARG A 69 -5.56 -6.76 15.15
C ARG A 69 -4.19 -7.39 15.05
N ARG A 70 -3.82 -7.87 13.87
CA ARG A 70 -2.55 -8.53 13.66
C ARG A 70 -1.42 -7.52 13.56
N ALA A 71 -0.51 -7.54 14.51
CA ALA A 71 0.66 -6.67 14.56
C ALA A 71 1.93 -7.50 14.67
N GLY A 72 2.96 -7.08 13.93
CA GLY A 72 4.32 -7.58 14.06
C GLY A 72 5.22 -6.52 14.67
N ARG A 73 6.35 -6.92 15.24
CA ARG A 73 7.34 -6.01 15.83
C ARG A 73 7.77 -4.92 14.84
N GLN A 74 8.06 -5.31 13.59
CA GLN A 74 8.46 -4.37 12.53
C GLN A 74 7.37 -3.35 12.19
N LYS A 75 6.10 -3.78 12.22
CA LYS A 75 4.95 -2.92 11.93
C LYS A 75 4.74 -1.86 13.01
N LEU A 76 4.76 -2.25 14.28
CA LEU A 76 4.58 -1.29 15.37
C LEU A 76 5.73 -0.29 15.44
N ARG A 77 6.96 -0.73 15.18
CA ARG A 77 8.12 0.15 15.08
C ARG A 77 7.96 1.16 13.94
N HIS A 78 7.67 0.67 12.73
CA HIS A 78 7.42 1.51 11.57
C HIS A 78 6.31 2.55 11.83
N ASP A 79 5.17 2.12 12.35
CA ASP A 79 4.03 3.01 12.58
C ASP A 79 4.32 4.05 13.66
N ALA A 80 5.05 3.69 14.72
CA ALA A 80 5.49 4.65 15.74
C ALA A 80 6.40 5.72 15.14
N GLU A 81 7.42 5.31 14.38
CA GLU A 81 8.33 6.21 13.67
C GLU A 81 7.58 7.11 12.68
N GLN A 82 6.59 6.57 11.96
CA GLN A 82 5.77 7.34 11.02
C GLN A 82 4.89 8.37 11.74
N LEU A 83 4.22 8.02 12.83
CA LEU A 83 3.41 8.97 13.61
C LEU A 83 4.28 10.07 14.21
N GLU A 84 5.45 9.73 14.75
CA GLU A 84 6.42 10.71 15.26
C GLU A 84 6.87 11.68 14.16
N HIS A 85 7.19 11.15 12.97
CA HIS A 85 7.59 11.95 11.82
C HIS A 85 6.49 12.92 11.37
N LEU A 86 5.25 12.45 11.26
CA LEU A 86 4.11 13.27 10.85
C LEU A 86 3.78 14.37 11.86
N VAL A 87 3.95 14.10 13.16
CA VAL A 87 3.81 15.13 14.21
C VAL A 87 4.94 16.17 14.11
N GLN A 88 6.19 15.74 13.89
CA GLN A 88 7.32 16.65 13.73
C GLN A 88 7.15 17.58 12.53
N LEU A 89 6.57 17.08 11.43
CA LEU A 89 6.22 17.86 10.24
C LEU A 89 4.94 18.70 10.39
N GLN A 90 4.27 18.63 11.55
CA GLN A 90 2.98 19.29 11.82
C GLN A 90 1.84 18.88 10.87
N LEU A 91 1.98 17.72 10.21
CA LEU A 91 0.95 17.12 9.37
C LEU A 91 -0.12 16.41 10.21
N LEU A 92 0.23 16.02 11.44
CA LEU A 92 -0.68 15.56 12.47
C LEU A 92 -0.49 16.37 13.76
N PRO A 93 -1.56 16.61 14.55
CA PRO A 93 -1.43 17.27 15.85
C PRO A 93 -0.64 16.39 16.84
N ALA A 94 0.12 16.99 17.75
CA ALA A 94 0.89 16.22 18.73
C ALA A 94 0.02 15.29 19.60
N ARG A 95 -1.21 15.72 19.93
CA ARG A 95 -2.22 14.86 20.56
C ARG A 95 -3.33 14.53 19.55
N PRO A 96 -3.78 13.26 19.48
CA PRO A 96 -3.36 12.11 20.30
C PRO A 96 -2.12 11.37 19.77
N PHE A 97 -1.53 11.78 18.63
CA PHE A 97 -0.64 10.92 17.86
C PHE A 97 0.71 10.59 18.53
N SER A 98 1.33 11.53 19.26
CA SER A 98 2.55 11.23 20.03
C SER A 98 2.29 10.22 21.15
N GLN A 99 1.12 10.25 21.77
CA GLN A 99 0.74 9.27 22.79
C GLN A 99 0.58 7.87 22.17
N VAL A 100 0.00 7.80 20.97
CA VAL A 100 -0.22 6.53 20.27
C VAL A 100 1.10 5.93 19.80
N ALA A 101 2.03 6.74 19.30
CA ALA A 101 3.38 6.28 18.98
C ALA A 101 4.08 5.67 20.21
N HIS A 102 3.96 6.31 21.37
CA HIS A 102 4.48 5.76 22.63
C HIS A 102 3.82 4.42 22.99
N VAL A 103 2.49 4.32 22.87
CA VAL A 103 1.77 3.06 23.09
C VAL A 103 2.26 1.96 22.14
N PHE A 104 2.48 2.24 20.85
CA PHE A 104 3.01 1.25 19.91
C PHE A 104 4.39 0.75 20.32
N ARG A 105 5.27 1.62 20.84
CA ARG A 105 6.58 1.22 21.39
C ARG A 105 6.44 0.35 22.65
N GLN A 106 5.50 0.66 23.55
CA GLN A 106 5.24 -0.15 24.75
C GLN A 106 4.69 -1.53 24.39
N VAL A 107 3.76 -1.61 23.44
CA VAL A 107 3.22 -2.90 22.96
C VAL A 107 4.32 -3.69 22.25
N LEU A 108 5.14 -3.04 21.43
CA LEU A 108 6.29 -3.65 20.77
C LEU A 108 7.23 -4.37 21.76
N GLU A 109 7.53 -3.78 22.92
CA GLU A 109 8.38 -4.39 23.95
C GLU A 109 7.80 -5.69 24.51
N GLN A 110 6.48 -5.84 24.49
CA GLN A 110 5.77 -7.01 25.00
C GLN A 110 5.56 -8.10 23.93
N LEU A 111 5.83 -7.80 22.65
CA LEU A 111 5.64 -8.76 21.58
C LEU A 111 6.77 -9.81 21.55
N PRO A 112 6.43 -11.10 21.38
CA PRO A 112 7.40 -12.18 21.26
C PRO A 112 8.34 -11.95 20.07
N GLU A 113 9.62 -12.31 20.23
CA GLU A 113 10.66 -12.10 19.21
C GLU A 113 10.63 -13.14 18.09
N ASP A 114 10.15 -14.35 18.38
CA ASP A 114 10.12 -15.50 17.50
C ASP A 114 8.89 -15.52 16.56
N LEU A 115 7.88 -14.70 16.84
CA LEU A 115 6.68 -14.60 16.02
C LEU A 115 6.72 -13.37 15.10
N ALA A 116 6.56 -13.61 13.79
CA ALA A 116 6.52 -12.54 12.80
C ALA A 116 5.31 -11.59 13.00
N VAL A 117 4.17 -12.15 13.41
CA VAL A 117 2.90 -11.42 13.58
C VAL A 117 2.08 -12.10 14.68
N VAL A 118 1.54 -11.33 15.61
CA VAL A 118 0.60 -11.80 16.65
C VAL A 118 -0.75 -11.11 16.53
N ASP A 119 -1.79 -11.71 17.10
CA ASP A 119 -3.08 -11.05 17.28
C ASP A 119 -3.04 -10.18 18.55
N VAL A 120 -3.13 -8.86 18.36
CA VAL A 120 -3.31 -7.91 19.45
C VAL A 120 -4.80 -7.73 19.65
N GLY A 121 -5.33 -8.43 20.67
CA GLY A 121 -6.74 -8.40 21.00
C GLY A 121 -7.25 -6.97 21.24
N ALA A 122 -8.51 -6.72 20.89
CA ALA A 122 -9.15 -5.44 21.18
C ALA A 122 -9.13 -5.17 22.70
N GLY A 123 -8.91 -3.92 23.10
CA GLY A 123 -8.89 -3.50 24.50
C GLY A 123 -7.51 -3.57 25.17
N VAL A 124 -6.46 -4.07 24.48
CA VAL A 124 -5.07 -3.94 24.96
C VAL A 124 -4.70 -2.46 25.16
N SER A 125 -5.16 -1.59 24.25
CA SER A 125 -5.14 -0.14 24.46
C SER A 125 -6.20 0.54 23.60
N LYS A 126 -7.09 1.31 24.23
CA LYS A 126 -8.12 2.10 23.51
C LYS A 126 -7.52 3.06 22.47
N ALA A 127 -6.32 3.59 22.75
CA ALA A 127 -5.62 4.47 21.81
C ALA A 127 -5.14 3.69 20.57
N MET A 128 -4.67 2.46 20.76
CA MET A 128 -4.29 1.56 19.68
C MET A 128 -5.51 1.11 18.88
N ASP A 129 -6.60 0.69 19.55
CA ASP A 129 -7.84 0.25 18.90
C ASP A 129 -8.44 1.30 17.95
N ARG A 130 -8.21 2.57 18.27
CA ARG A 130 -8.70 3.70 17.47
C ARG A 130 -7.86 3.99 16.23
N ILE A 131 -6.53 3.89 16.32
CA ILE A 131 -5.60 4.39 15.29
C ILE A 131 -4.88 3.29 14.51
N TYR A 132 -4.70 2.10 15.09
CA TYR A 132 -3.95 1.03 14.45
C TYR A 132 -4.59 0.64 13.10
N ASN A 133 -3.76 0.60 12.07
CA ASN A 133 -4.16 0.36 10.69
C ASN A 133 -5.31 1.27 10.19
N ARG A 134 -5.29 2.55 10.62
CA ARG A 134 -6.10 3.63 10.06
C ARG A 134 -5.28 4.52 9.13
N ALA A 135 -5.96 5.00 8.10
CA ALA A 135 -5.49 6.01 7.17
C ALA A 135 -5.63 7.40 7.81
N VAL A 136 -4.76 7.72 8.79
CA VAL A 136 -4.81 8.99 9.52
C VAL A 136 -4.20 10.15 8.74
N TYR A 137 -3.30 9.85 7.81
CA TYR A 137 -2.78 10.81 6.86
C TYR A 137 -2.49 10.09 5.53
N LEU A 138 -3.17 10.49 4.45
CA LEU A 138 -2.92 9.95 3.11
C LEU A 138 -2.70 11.11 2.15
N THR A 139 -1.62 11.01 1.39
CA THR A 139 -1.40 11.83 0.19
C THR A 139 -1.51 10.95 -1.05
N HIS A 140 -1.77 11.57 -2.19
CA HIS A 140 -1.94 10.89 -3.48
C HIS A 140 -1.27 11.76 -4.55
N PRO A 141 0.05 11.63 -4.74
CA PRO A 141 0.78 12.52 -5.62
C PRO A 141 0.27 12.38 -7.05
N GLY A 142 -0.14 13.51 -7.63
CA GLY A 142 -0.55 13.59 -9.02
C GLY A 142 0.61 13.32 -9.99
N ARG A 143 0.27 13.30 -11.27
CA ARG A 143 1.27 13.29 -12.34
C ARG A 143 2.15 14.53 -12.26
N LEU A 144 3.42 14.39 -12.64
CA LEU A 144 4.33 15.51 -12.79
C LEU A 144 4.08 16.21 -14.15
N PRO A 145 4.31 17.53 -14.24
CA PRO A 145 4.19 18.26 -15.50
C PRO A 145 5.28 17.89 -16.52
N GLY A 146 6.39 17.30 -16.06
CA GLY A 146 7.49 16.81 -16.89
C GLY A 146 7.73 15.31 -16.69
N PRO A 147 8.80 14.76 -17.30
CA PRO A 147 9.08 13.33 -17.24
C PRO A 147 9.39 12.87 -15.82
N ALA A 148 8.82 11.73 -15.44
CA ALA A 148 9.09 11.07 -14.17
C ALA A 148 10.35 10.19 -14.25
N LEU A 149 10.69 9.68 -15.44
CA LEU A 149 11.95 9.01 -15.73
C LEU A 149 13.01 10.00 -16.22
N ALA A 150 14.25 9.84 -15.75
CA ALA A 150 15.40 10.61 -16.20
C ALA A 150 16.24 9.89 -17.27
N LEU A 151 15.84 8.69 -17.68
CA LEU A 151 16.56 7.90 -18.67
C LEU A 151 16.31 8.41 -20.10
N SER A 152 17.37 8.49 -20.88
CA SER A 152 17.26 8.57 -22.34
C SER A 152 16.79 7.23 -22.93
N ALA A 153 16.31 7.26 -24.17
CA ALA A 153 15.91 6.05 -24.89
C ALA A 153 17.06 5.04 -25.03
N ALA A 154 18.29 5.52 -25.23
CA ALA A 154 19.47 4.66 -25.37
C ALA A 154 19.84 3.98 -24.03
N GLU A 155 19.79 4.72 -22.92
CA GLU A 155 20.08 4.17 -21.58
C GLU A 155 19.04 3.12 -21.17
N ALA A 156 17.77 3.38 -21.47
CA ALA A 156 16.71 2.42 -21.21
C ALA A 156 16.87 1.14 -22.05
N GLU A 157 17.28 1.24 -23.32
CA GLU A 157 17.57 0.06 -24.14
C GLU A 157 18.78 -0.72 -23.61
N ALA A 158 19.84 -0.03 -23.21
CA ALA A 158 21.00 -0.66 -22.58
C ALA A 158 20.62 -1.39 -21.29
N LEU A 159 19.77 -0.78 -20.44
CA LEU A 159 19.27 -1.40 -19.22
C LEU A 159 18.47 -2.68 -19.52
N ARG A 160 17.61 -2.65 -20.55
CA ARG A 160 16.87 -3.83 -21.02
C ARG A 160 17.80 -4.92 -21.55
N GLY A 161 18.83 -4.54 -22.31
CA GLY A 161 19.84 -5.48 -22.79
C GLY A 161 20.51 -6.22 -21.63
N ARG A 162 20.90 -5.49 -20.58
CA ARG A 162 21.43 -6.10 -19.35
C ARG A 162 20.44 -7.01 -18.66
N PHE A 163 19.17 -6.59 -18.56
CA PHE A 163 18.10 -7.39 -17.95
C PHE A 163 17.82 -8.68 -18.72
N ARG A 164 17.90 -8.68 -20.05
CA ARG A 164 17.73 -9.90 -20.87
C ARG A 164 18.94 -10.82 -20.82
N ALA A 165 20.13 -10.25 -20.68
CA ALA A 165 21.38 -11.00 -20.67
C ALA A 165 21.77 -11.53 -19.28
N SER A 166 21.19 -11.00 -18.21
CA SER A 166 21.47 -11.46 -16.85
C SER A 166 20.82 -12.81 -16.58
N GLU A 167 21.63 -13.75 -16.13
CA GLU A 167 21.16 -15.01 -15.56
C GLU A 167 20.69 -14.77 -14.12
N LEU A 168 19.63 -15.46 -13.73
CA LEU A 168 19.18 -15.45 -12.36
C LEU A 168 20.01 -16.38 -11.49
N PRO A 169 20.11 -16.12 -10.19
CA PRO A 169 20.64 -17.08 -9.24
C PRO A 169 19.87 -18.41 -9.29
N ALA A 170 20.55 -19.52 -9.02
CA ALA A 170 19.95 -20.86 -9.07
C ALA A 170 18.78 -21.04 -8.08
N GLU A 171 18.77 -20.25 -7.02
CA GLU A 171 17.74 -20.17 -5.98
C GLU A 171 16.50 -19.35 -6.39
N ALA A 172 16.53 -18.62 -7.50
CA ALA A 172 15.38 -17.87 -7.99
C ALA A 172 14.27 -18.85 -8.42
N SER A 173 13.08 -18.71 -7.82
CA SER A 173 11.92 -19.55 -8.12
C SER A 173 10.67 -18.68 -8.32
N GLY A 174 9.77 -19.07 -9.23
CA GLY A 174 8.54 -18.33 -9.52
C GLY A 174 8.63 -17.39 -10.73
N CYS A 175 7.92 -16.25 -10.70
CA CYS A 175 7.90 -15.27 -11.81
C CYS A 175 9.29 -14.64 -12.06
N GLU A 176 10.13 -14.62 -11.03
CA GLU A 176 11.52 -14.17 -11.12
C GLU A 176 12.28 -15.04 -12.11
N ALA A 177 12.08 -16.37 -12.12
CA ALA A 177 12.70 -17.34 -13.02
C ALA A 177 12.49 -17.05 -14.53
N GLN A 178 11.55 -16.16 -14.88
CA GLN A 178 11.19 -15.83 -16.26
C GLN A 178 11.95 -14.61 -16.81
N ASN A 179 12.70 -13.89 -15.97
CA ASN A 179 13.29 -12.59 -16.29
C ASN A 179 14.67 -12.43 -15.65
N GLY A 180 15.60 -11.69 -16.26
CA GLY A 180 16.84 -11.38 -15.57
C GLY A 180 16.71 -10.24 -14.54
N VAL A 181 17.82 -9.78 -13.97
CA VAL A 181 17.88 -8.64 -13.04
C VAL A 181 18.91 -7.64 -13.56
N ALA A 182 18.54 -6.36 -13.64
CA ALA A 182 19.46 -5.29 -13.96
C ALA A 182 19.28 -4.11 -13.03
N PHE A 183 20.39 -3.47 -12.70
CA PHE A 183 20.44 -2.30 -11.84
C PHE A 183 20.72 -1.05 -12.67
N ALA A 184 20.12 0.06 -12.28
CA ALA A 184 20.41 1.39 -12.80
C ALA A 184 20.22 2.42 -11.69
N ASP A 185 21.15 3.36 -11.63
CA ASP A 185 21.03 4.56 -10.82
C ASP A 185 20.34 5.67 -11.59
N ASN A 186 19.81 6.66 -10.88
CA ASN A 186 19.23 7.88 -11.47
C ASN A 186 18.12 7.61 -12.50
N VAL A 187 17.36 6.52 -12.33
CA VAL A 187 16.24 6.16 -13.20
C VAL A 187 15.10 7.19 -13.09
N LEU A 188 14.86 7.68 -11.88
CA LEU A 188 13.82 8.68 -11.60
C LEU A 188 14.37 10.09 -11.77
N SER A 189 13.54 10.99 -12.30
CA SER A 189 13.83 12.42 -12.21
C SER A 189 13.89 12.86 -10.75
N PRO A 190 14.67 13.91 -10.40
CA PRO A 190 14.76 14.38 -9.02
C PRO A 190 13.40 14.71 -8.42
N ALA A 191 12.48 15.27 -9.22
CA ALA A 191 11.12 15.58 -8.80
C ALA A 191 10.29 14.30 -8.52
N ALA A 192 10.42 13.26 -9.34
CA ALA A 192 9.72 11.99 -9.12
C ALA A 192 10.26 11.26 -7.88
N LEU A 193 11.58 11.23 -7.70
CA LEU A 193 12.20 10.63 -6.52
C LEU A 193 11.74 11.34 -5.24
N ASP A 194 11.80 12.67 -5.20
CA ASP A 194 11.35 13.47 -4.05
C ASP A 194 9.86 13.25 -3.76
N ALA A 195 9.01 13.28 -4.79
CA ALA A 195 7.57 13.05 -4.63
C ALA A 195 7.26 11.65 -4.08
N LEU A 196 7.91 10.60 -4.61
CA LEU A 196 7.73 9.22 -4.13
C LEU A 196 8.27 9.03 -2.71
N GLN A 197 9.47 9.57 -2.40
CA GLN A 197 10.04 9.48 -1.06
C GLN A 197 9.14 10.16 -0.03
N ARG A 198 8.69 11.38 -0.32
CA ARG A 198 7.73 12.11 0.52
C ARG A 198 6.46 11.29 0.73
N TRP A 199 5.86 10.82 -0.36
CA TRP A 199 4.62 10.05 -0.32
C TRP A 199 4.74 8.76 0.50
N CYS A 200 5.81 7.99 0.30
CA CYS A 200 6.06 6.75 1.03
C CYS A 200 6.31 7.00 2.54
N ARG A 201 6.99 8.10 2.89
CA ARG A 201 7.27 8.45 4.29
C ARG A 201 6.05 8.98 5.02
N GLU A 202 5.24 9.80 4.35
CA GLU A 202 4.15 10.53 4.99
C GLU A 202 2.82 9.77 4.96
N SER A 203 2.50 9.03 3.88
CA SER A 203 1.22 8.32 3.81
C SER A 203 1.17 7.11 4.73
N THR A 204 0.15 7.06 5.58
CA THR A 204 -0.15 5.94 6.48
C THR A 204 -0.91 4.84 5.73
N MET A 205 -0.32 4.33 4.66
CA MET A 205 -0.89 3.29 3.77
C MET A 205 -0.32 1.87 4.01
N TRP A 206 0.64 1.76 4.92
CA TRP A 206 1.33 0.53 5.25
C TRP A 206 0.45 -0.32 6.18
N PHE A 207 -0.43 -1.17 5.66
CA PHE A 207 -1.34 -1.98 6.50
C PHE A 207 -0.97 -3.45 6.57
N SER A 208 -0.11 -3.92 5.68
CA SER A 208 0.32 -5.32 5.65
C SER A 208 1.67 -5.50 6.34
N THR A 209 1.83 -6.64 7.01
CA THR A 209 3.08 -7.04 7.64
C THR A 209 3.39 -8.48 7.24
N ARG A 210 4.64 -8.73 6.87
CA ARG A 210 5.19 -10.06 6.61
C ARG A 210 6.46 -10.26 7.44
N ALA A 211 7.00 -11.48 7.44
CA ALA A 211 8.27 -11.75 8.10
C ALA A 211 9.37 -10.87 7.48
N GLY A 212 9.85 -9.89 8.26
CA GLY A 212 10.95 -9.00 7.88
C GLY A 212 10.57 -7.66 7.24
N TYR A 213 9.31 -7.42 6.84
CA TYR A 213 8.94 -6.14 6.20
C TYR A 213 7.47 -5.75 6.35
N VAL A 214 7.22 -4.44 6.19
CA VAL A 214 5.87 -3.86 6.05
C VAL A 214 5.58 -3.59 4.58
N ALA A 215 4.31 -3.71 4.18
CA ALA A 215 3.91 -3.54 2.80
C ALA A 215 2.62 -2.75 2.68
N ALA A 216 2.51 -2.05 1.55
CA ALA A 216 1.31 -1.40 1.06
C ALA A 216 1.01 -1.97 -0.33
N PHE A 217 -0.25 -2.26 -0.60
CA PHE A 217 -0.71 -2.75 -1.90
C PHE A 217 -1.47 -1.67 -2.66
N MET A 218 -1.66 -1.84 -3.97
CA MET A 218 -2.45 -0.91 -4.79
C MET A 218 -3.86 -0.70 -4.23
N GLN A 219 -4.46 -1.75 -3.67
CA GLN A 219 -5.79 -1.69 -3.03
C GLN A 219 -5.80 -0.90 -1.72
N GLU A 220 -4.62 -0.57 -1.20
CA GLU A 220 -4.36 0.05 0.09
C GLU A 220 -3.76 1.45 -0.06
N ALA A 221 -4.15 2.16 -1.12
CA ALA A 221 -3.68 3.51 -1.45
C ALA A 221 -2.23 3.62 -1.98
N PHE A 222 -1.48 2.53 -2.16
CA PHE A 222 -0.20 2.54 -2.90
C PHE A 222 -0.44 2.56 -4.43
N ASN A 223 -1.12 3.59 -4.91
CA ASN A 223 -1.71 3.65 -6.25
C ASN A 223 -1.71 5.06 -6.86
N ALA A 224 -0.72 5.90 -6.53
CA ALA A 224 -0.68 7.27 -7.01
C ALA A 224 -0.67 7.39 -8.55
N PRO A 225 -1.29 8.45 -9.13
CA PRO A 225 -1.16 8.77 -10.55
C PRO A 225 0.29 8.87 -11.03
N LEU A 226 1.21 9.29 -10.17
CA LEU A 226 2.65 9.27 -10.45
C LEU A 226 3.18 7.87 -10.82
N LEU A 227 2.67 6.80 -10.19
CA LEU A 227 3.05 5.43 -10.55
C LEU A 227 2.54 5.06 -11.94
N VAL A 228 1.34 5.53 -12.31
CA VAL A 228 0.78 5.32 -13.66
C VAL A 228 1.67 6.00 -14.70
N GLN A 229 2.08 7.25 -14.43
CA GLN A 229 3.02 7.96 -15.30
C GLN A 229 4.35 7.20 -15.45
N LEU A 230 4.92 6.68 -14.37
CA LEU A 230 6.16 5.89 -14.44
C LEU A 230 6.02 4.62 -15.29
N VAL A 231 4.90 3.92 -15.15
CA VAL A 231 4.60 2.72 -15.96
C VAL A 231 4.39 3.10 -17.43
N GLU A 232 3.68 4.18 -17.69
CA GLU A 232 3.44 4.68 -19.05
C GLU A 232 4.73 5.17 -19.71
N GLU A 233 5.58 5.91 -19.01
CA GLU A 233 6.86 6.38 -19.54
C GLU A 233 7.81 5.21 -19.78
N ASN A 234 7.87 4.23 -18.87
CA ASN A 234 8.60 2.99 -19.13
C ASN A 234 8.00 2.29 -20.37
N SER A 235 6.68 2.24 -20.47
CA SER A 235 5.97 1.65 -21.61
C SER A 235 6.22 2.41 -22.92
N LEU A 236 6.30 3.75 -22.92
CA LEU A 236 6.57 4.59 -24.08
C LEU A 236 8.02 4.48 -24.53
N VAL A 237 8.93 4.38 -23.57
CA VAL A 237 10.34 4.02 -23.80
C VAL A 237 10.47 2.57 -24.32
N THR A 238 9.41 1.76 -24.23
CA THR A 238 9.33 0.39 -24.80
C THR A 238 8.44 0.24 -26.04
N ARG A 239 7.47 1.13 -26.30
CA ARG A 239 6.42 0.97 -27.34
C ARG A 239 6.91 1.14 -28.78
N SER A 240 8.21 1.40 -28.99
CA SER A 240 8.84 1.12 -30.28
C SER A 240 8.83 -0.37 -30.63
N PHE A 241 8.55 -1.29 -29.68
CA PHE A 241 8.39 -2.71 -29.94
C PHE A 241 7.34 -3.35 -29.02
N GLY A 242 6.46 -4.18 -29.60
CA GLY A 242 5.31 -4.76 -28.92
C GLY A 242 5.68 -5.60 -27.70
N VAL A 243 5.24 -5.15 -26.52
CA VAL A 243 5.24 -5.94 -25.28
C VAL A 243 3.79 -6.24 -24.93
N ARG A 244 3.43 -7.53 -25.02
CA ARG A 244 2.17 -8.06 -24.49
C ARG A 244 2.21 -7.91 -22.97
N CYS A 245 1.17 -7.28 -22.42
CA CYS A 245 0.86 -7.26 -21.01
C CYS A 245 0.82 -8.71 -20.47
N LEU A 246 1.78 -9.09 -19.63
CA LEU A 246 1.77 -10.36 -18.91
C LEU A 246 0.86 -10.20 -17.69
N THR A 247 -0.44 -10.05 -17.92
CA THR A 247 -1.41 -10.52 -16.95
C THR A 247 -1.35 -12.04 -16.99
N CYS A 248 -1.00 -12.67 -15.86
CA CYS A 248 -1.06 -14.11 -15.63
C CYS A 248 -2.09 -14.84 -16.51
N SER A 249 -1.64 -15.40 -17.63
CA SER A 249 -2.45 -16.27 -18.48
C SER A 249 -1.84 -17.66 -18.44
N GLY A 250 -2.60 -18.62 -17.91
CA GLY A 250 -2.35 -20.05 -18.13
C GLY A 250 -1.93 -20.83 -16.90
N ARG A 251 -2.87 -21.06 -15.98
CA ARG A 251 -2.93 -22.38 -15.32
C ARG A 251 -3.62 -23.30 -16.34
N THR A 252 -2.86 -24.03 -17.13
CA THR A 252 -3.37 -25.15 -17.94
C THR A 252 -2.61 -26.40 -17.56
N SER A 253 -3.30 -27.22 -16.77
CA SER A 253 -3.36 -28.68 -16.84
C SER A 253 -2.11 -29.45 -17.24
N SER A 254 -1.59 -30.20 -16.27
CA SER A 254 -1.12 -31.58 -16.44
C SER A 254 -1.58 -32.37 -15.23
#